data_AF-A0A522A5H8-F1
#
_entry.id   AF-A0A522A5H8-F1
#
_cell.length_a   1.000
_cell.length_b   1.000
_cell.length_c   1.000
_cell.angle_alpha   90.00
_cell.angle_beta   90.00
_cell.angle_gamma   90.00
#
_symmetry.space_group_name_H-M   'P 1'
#
loop_
_entity.id
_entity.type
_entity.pdbx_description
1 polymer ?
#
loop_
_entity_poly.entity_id
_entity_poly.type
_entity_poly.pdbx_seq_one_letter_code
_entity_poly.pdbx_strand_id
1 'polypeptide(L)'
;MLSSSRTQCCRFHGRNLFALGFALGALAIFSSEPAQAQRPLGTDVSHYQGTGINWPAVKSAGVTFAWAKATEATNFTDDAFIA
;
A
#
# COMPACT_ATOMS: atom_id res chain seq x y z
N MET A 1 19.14 58.84 47.91
CA MET A 1 18.01 58.02 47.45
C MET A 1 18.56 56.83 46.68
N LEU A 2 18.22 55.63 47.18
CA LEU A 2 18.36 54.24 46.69
C LEU A 2 19.54 53.81 45.79
N SER A 3 20.34 52.91 46.38
CA SER A 3 21.03 51.76 45.78
C SER A 3 20.11 50.97 44.82
N SER A 4 20.66 50.54 43.68
CA SER A 4 20.05 49.49 42.84
C SER A 4 21.04 48.36 42.58
N SER A 5 21.27 47.58 43.62
CA SER A 5 21.58 46.15 43.50
C SER A 5 20.46 45.45 42.72
N ARG A 6 20.79 44.58 41.76
CA ARG A 6 20.16 43.26 41.57
C ARG A 6 20.76 42.51 40.37
N THR A 7 21.60 41.55 40.71
CA THR A 7 21.44 40.15 40.31
C THR A 7 21.37 39.87 38.80
N GLN A 8 22.55 39.67 38.19
CA GLN A 8 22.69 38.66 37.13
C GLN A 8 22.41 37.29 37.76
N CYS A 9 21.13 37.00 37.94
CA CYS A 9 20.64 35.68 38.30
C CYS A 9 20.98 34.79 37.12
N CYS A 10 21.91 33.87 37.33
CA CYS A 10 22.34 32.82 36.43
C CYS A 10 21.23 32.42 35.46
N ARG A 11 21.30 32.94 34.23
CA ARG A 11 20.35 32.55 33.18
C ARG A 11 20.75 31.14 32.75
N PHE A 12 20.10 30.14 33.36
CA PHE A 12 20.16 28.74 32.97
C PHE A 12 19.81 28.61 31.48
N HIS A 13 20.82 28.36 30.64
CA HIS A 13 20.71 28.17 29.18
C HIS A 13 20.32 26.72 28.80
N GLY A 14 19.71 25.95 29.71
CA GLY A 14 19.47 24.51 29.52
C GLY A 14 18.14 24.09 28.89
N ARG A 15 17.39 24.98 28.22
CA ARG A 15 16.01 24.68 27.76
C ARG A 15 15.88 24.08 26.36
N ASN A 16 16.93 24.12 25.54
CA ASN A 16 16.81 23.80 24.11
C ASN A 16 17.21 22.37 23.73
N LEU A 17 17.96 21.66 24.58
CA LEU A 17 18.49 20.32 24.25
C LEU A 17 17.45 19.20 24.45
N PHE A 18 16.49 19.36 25.38
CA PHE A 18 15.47 18.35 25.63
C PHE A 18 14.33 18.33 24.59
N ALA A 19 14.00 19.48 23.99
CA ALA A 19 12.93 19.56 22.99
C ALA A 19 13.30 18.91 21.65
N LEU A 20 14.59 18.96 21.28
CA LEU A 20 15.10 18.35 20.04
C LEU A 20 15.12 16.81 20.07
N GLY A 21 15.42 16.21 21.23
CA GLY A 21 15.44 14.76 21.39
C GLY A 21 14.07 14.09 21.24
N PHE A 22 13.00 14.76 21.69
CA PHE A 22 11.63 14.23 21.60
C PHE A 22 11.08 14.28 20.17
N ALA A 23 11.40 15.33 19.41
CA ALA A 23 10.99 15.48 18.00
C ALA A 23 11.63 14.41 17.09
N LEU A 24 12.90 14.04 17.35
CA LEU A 24 13.61 12.98 16.62
C LEU A 24 13.12 11.56 17.01
N GLY A 25 12.77 11.34 18.27
CA GLY A 25 12.27 10.04 18.75
C GLY A 25 10.85 9.70 18.28
N ALA A 26 9.97 10.69 18.14
CA ALA A 26 8.57 10.48 17.72
C ALA A 26 8.42 10.06 16.23
N LEU A 27 9.38 10.40 15.37
CA LEU A 27 9.38 10.03 13.95
C LEU A 27 9.75 8.55 13.69
N ALA A 28 10.41 7.88 14.63
CA ALA A 28 10.90 6.51 14.44
C ALA A 28 9.83 5.42 14.65
N ILE A 29 8.74 5.74 15.37
CA ILE A 29 7.73 4.76 15.84
C ILE A 29 6.73 4.38 14.73
N PHE A 30 6.65 5.15 13.64
CA PHE A 30 5.71 4.91 12.52
C PHE A 30 6.31 4.15 11.32
N SER A 31 7.55 3.65 11.43
CA SER A 31 8.34 3.25 10.24
C SER A 31 8.29 1.77 9.85
N SER A 32 7.54 0.92 10.58
CA SER A 32 7.55 -0.53 10.35
C SER A 32 6.15 -1.10 10.12
N GLU A 33 5.58 -0.82 8.96
CA GLU A 33 4.42 -1.57 8.46
C GLU A 33 4.91 -2.75 7.60
N PRO A 34 4.39 -3.96 7.80
CA PRO A 34 4.70 -5.07 6.89
C PRO A 34 4.17 -4.73 5.49
N ALA A 35 5.07 -4.67 4.50
CA ALA A 35 4.68 -4.52 3.10
C ALA A 35 3.82 -5.72 2.70
N GLN A 36 2.52 -5.49 2.48
CA GLN A 36 1.64 -6.50 1.91
C GLN A 36 2.12 -6.78 0.48
N ALA A 37 2.58 -8.00 0.21
CA ALA A 37 2.92 -8.39 -1.15
C ALA A 37 1.67 -8.33 -2.04
N GLN A 38 1.75 -7.61 -3.15
CA GLN A 38 0.63 -7.54 -4.08
C GLN A 38 0.46 -8.90 -4.77
N ARG A 39 -0.74 -9.48 -4.63
CA ARG A 39 -1.05 -10.75 -5.30
C ARG A 39 -1.23 -10.48 -6.80
N PRO A 40 -0.81 -11.40 -7.69
CA PRO A 40 -1.07 -11.25 -9.12
C PRO A 40 -2.58 -11.10 -9.36
N LEU A 41 -2.98 -10.10 -10.14
CA LEU A 41 -4.37 -9.89 -10.49
C LEU A 41 -4.78 -10.95 -11.53
N GLY A 42 -5.89 -11.64 -11.29
CA GLY A 42 -6.43 -12.65 -12.20
C GLY A 42 -7.93 -12.45 -12.46
N THR A 43 -8.45 -13.15 -13.46
CA THR A 43 -9.88 -13.15 -13.82
C THR A 43 -10.35 -14.55 -14.21
N ASP A 44 -11.65 -14.80 -14.20
CA ASP A 44 -12.27 -16.03 -14.69
C ASP A 44 -13.24 -15.73 -15.84
N VAL A 45 -13.24 -16.60 -16.85
CA VAL A 45 -14.02 -16.44 -18.07
C VAL A 45 -14.66 -17.75 -18.51
N SER A 46 -15.69 -17.63 -19.34
CA SER A 46 -16.52 -18.69 -19.92
C SER A 46 -17.20 -18.17 -21.20
N HIS A 47 -18.05 -18.97 -21.83
CA HIS A 47 -18.88 -18.55 -22.95
C HIS A 47 -19.76 -17.32 -22.67
N TYR A 48 -20.07 -17.02 -21.41
CA TYR A 48 -20.83 -15.81 -21.04
C TYR A 48 -20.12 -14.50 -21.42
N GLN A 49 -18.79 -14.52 -21.57
CA GLN A 49 -18.02 -13.37 -22.05
C GLN A 49 -17.98 -13.29 -23.59
N GLY A 50 -18.51 -14.29 -24.29
CA GLY A 50 -18.42 -14.45 -25.75
C GLY A 50 -17.04 -14.88 -26.23
N THR A 51 -16.92 -15.12 -27.53
CA THR A 51 -15.68 -15.61 -28.17
C THR A 51 -14.68 -14.49 -28.51
N GLY A 52 -15.07 -13.23 -28.35
CA GLY A 52 -14.33 -12.05 -28.81
C GLY A 52 -13.53 -11.31 -27.74
N ILE A 53 -12.98 -12.01 -26.75
CA ILE A 53 -12.21 -11.36 -25.66
C ILE A 53 -10.94 -10.69 -26.23
N ASN A 54 -10.82 -9.37 -26.03
CA ASN A 54 -9.60 -8.63 -26.37
C ASN A 54 -8.53 -8.84 -25.28
N TRP A 55 -7.77 -9.94 -25.40
CA TRP A 55 -6.70 -10.28 -24.47
C TRP A 55 -5.60 -9.22 -24.32
N PRO A 56 -5.18 -8.50 -25.38
CA PRO A 56 -4.29 -7.35 -25.23
C PRO A 56 -4.84 -6.26 -24.29
N ALA A 57 -6.13 -5.93 -24.40
CA ALA A 57 -6.76 -4.95 -23.51
C ALA A 57 -6.81 -5.46 -22.06
N VAL A 58 -7.17 -6.74 -21.86
CA VAL A 58 -7.18 -7.39 -20.54
C VAL A 58 -5.79 -7.37 -19.89
N LYS A 59 -4.75 -7.65 -20.68
CA LYS A 59 -3.36 -7.58 -20.21
C LYS A 59 -2.95 -6.14 -19.84
N SER A 60 -3.36 -5.16 -20.65
CA SER A 60 -3.08 -3.74 -20.37
C SER A 60 -3.80 -3.22 -19.12
N ALA A 61 -4.93 -3.84 -18.75
CA ALA A 61 -5.66 -3.55 -17.50
C ALA A 61 -4.99 -4.17 -16.24
N GLY A 62 -3.86 -4.86 -16.40
CA GLY A 62 -3.09 -5.40 -15.27
C GLY A 62 -3.41 -6.85 -14.90
N VAL A 63 -4.30 -7.52 -15.63
CA VAL A 63 -4.57 -8.95 -15.43
C VAL A 63 -3.35 -9.77 -15.87
N THR A 64 -2.94 -10.71 -15.02
CA THR A 64 -1.72 -11.50 -15.19
C THR A 64 -1.98 -12.96 -15.53
N PHE A 65 -3.12 -13.50 -15.10
CA PHE A 65 -3.57 -14.84 -15.45
C PHE A 65 -5.10 -14.86 -15.59
N ALA A 66 -5.62 -15.85 -16.30
CA ALA A 66 -7.05 -16.09 -16.38
C ALA A 66 -7.35 -17.59 -16.25
N TRP A 67 -8.48 -17.92 -15.64
CA TRP A 67 -9.07 -19.25 -15.69
C TRP A 67 -10.18 -19.26 -16.73
N ALA A 68 -10.16 -20.23 -17.64
CA ALA A 68 -11.21 -20.40 -18.62
C ALA A 68 -11.99 -21.68 -18.29
N LYS A 69 -13.31 -21.55 -18.18
CA LYS A 69 -14.20 -22.70 -18.06
C LYS A 69 -14.07 -23.59 -19.30
N ALA A 70 -13.86 -24.88 -19.10
CA ALA A 70 -13.79 -25.86 -20.18
C ALA A 70 -15.09 -26.68 -20.31
N THR A 71 -15.65 -27.11 -19.18
CA THR A 71 -16.84 -27.97 -19.14
C THR A 71 -17.74 -27.66 -17.94
N GLU A 72 -18.98 -28.14 -18.00
CA GLU A 72 -19.89 -28.21 -16.85
C GLU A 72 -20.54 -29.59 -16.79
N ALA A 73 -20.51 -30.21 -15.61
CA ALA A 73 -21.00 -31.57 -15.39
C ALA A 73 -20.42 -32.57 -16.42
N THR A 74 -21.26 -33.46 -16.95
CA THR A 74 -20.87 -34.52 -17.88
C THR A 74 -21.35 -34.29 -19.32
N ASN A 75 -22.12 -33.23 -19.57
CA ASN A 75 -22.86 -33.04 -20.82
C ASN A 75 -22.71 -31.65 -21.45
N PHE A 76 -21.86 -30.77 -20.91
CA PHE A 76 -21.65 -29.44 -21.45
C PHE A 76 -20.15 -29.13 -21.60
N THR A 77 -19.77 -28.71 -22.81
CA THR A 77 -18.45 -28.15 -23.13
C THR A 77 -18.64 -26.68 -23.49
N ASP A 78 -17.81 -25.82 -22.91
CA ASP A 78 -17.84 -24.38 -23.16
C ASP A 78 -17.38 -24.10 -24.61
N ASP A 79 -18.22 -23.44 -25.40
CA ASP A 79 -17.97 -23.21 -26.83
C ASP A 79 -16.89 -22.14 -27.08
N ALA A 80 -16.54 -21.33 -26.07
CA ALA A 80 -15.44 -20.39 -26.13
C ALA A 80 -14.09 -21.01 -25.72
N PHE A 81 -14.08 -22.24 -25.21
CA PHE A 81 -12.86 -22.94 -24.81
C PHE A 81 -12.22 -23.69 -25.99
N ILE A 82 -11.16 -23.11 -26.56
CA ILE A 82 -10.35 -23.74 -27.62
C ILE A 82 -9.12 -24.39 -26.97
N ALA A 83 -9.05 -25.72 -27.05
CA ALA A 83 -7.98 -26.52 -26.46
C ALA A 83 -6.66 -26.46 -27.25
#